data_AF-A0A6G9RG33-F1
#
_entry.id   AF-A0A6G9RG33-F1
#
_cell.length_a   1.000
_cell.length_b   1.000
_cell.length_c   1.000
_cell.angle_alpha   90.00
_cell.angle_beta   90.00
_cell.angle_gamma   90.00
#
_symmetry.space_group_name_H-M   'P 1'
#
loop_
_entity.id
_entity.type
_entity.pdbx_description
1 polymer ?
#
loop_
_entity_poly.entity_id
_entity_poly.type
_entity_poly.pdbx_seq_one_letter_code
_entity_poly.pdbx_strand_id
1 'polypeptide(L)'
;MKKIMVSVLALTALAAMPAQAINAKYREQLERSGCTEMNAGVSCDINKTKAQNAKQAPKAAAKPKLTASQQYGQIVGEAETILGMKGIAAEEFLVEKGWRQQSNGDWKKAGHELRIIEDKGVVRNAQIVK
;
A
#
# COMPACT_ATOMS: atom_id res chain seq x y z
N MET A 1 -28.25 -42.42 25.01
CA MET A 1 -27.19 -43.08 25.82
C MET A 1 -26.04 -43.51 24.90
N LYS A 2 -24.89 -42.82 24.96
CA LYS A 2 -23.63 -43.33 24.37
C LYS A 2 -22.45 -42.85 25.20
N LYS A 3 -22.17 -43.70 26.21
CA LYS A 3 -20.93 -44.07 26.88
C LYS A 3 -19.69 -43.17 26.69
N ILE A 4 -19.26 -42.69 27.85
CA ILE A 4 -18.01 -42.01 28.21
C ILE A 4 -16.81 -42.94 27.94
N MET A 5 -15.75 -42.43 27.29
CA MET A 5 -14.37 -42.95 27.36
C MET A 5 -13.49 -41.77 27.81
N VAL A 6 -12.97 -41.73 29.05
CA VAL A 6 -11.70 -42.33 29.51
C VAL A 6 -10.55 -41.84 28.62
N SER A 7 -9.98 -40.67 28.90
CA SER A 7 -8.88 -40.37 29.85
C SER A 7 -7.48 -40.75 29.34
N VAL A 8 -6.50 -39.94 29.78
CA VAL A 8 -5.04 -40.08 29.64
C VAL A 8 -4.45 -39.45 28.36
N LEU A 9 -3.71 -38.34 28.49
CA LEU A 9 -2.23 -38.38 28.58
C LEU A 9 -1.62 -36.97 28.55
N ALA A 10 -0.62 -36.79 29.42
CA ALA A 10 0.50 -35.84 29.34
C ALA A 10 0.24 -34.34 29.58
N LEU A 11 0.52 -33.95 30.83
CA LEU A 11 1.09 -32.64 31.19
C LEU A 11 2.19 -32.25 30.18
N THR A 12 1.89 -31.30 29.31
CA THR A 12 2.92 -30.45 28.70
C THR A 12 2.97 -29.17 29.50
N ALA A 13 3.63 -29.24 30.66
CA ALA A 13 4.16 -28.03 31.28
C ALA A 13 5.26 -27.51 30.35
N LEU A 14 4.87 -26.70 29.35
CA LEU A 14 5.82 -25.81 28.72
C LEU A 14 6.37 -24.97 29.85
N ALA A 15 7.63 -25.22 30.18
CA ALA A 15 8.40 -24.35 31.02
C ALA A 15 8.26 -22.96 30.42
N ALA A 16 7.48 -22.10 31.07
CA ALA A 16 7.51 -20.67 30.85
C ALA A 16 8.90 -20.24 31.31
N MET A 17 9.88 -20.39 30.42
CA MET A 17 11.14 -19.67 30.52
C MET A 17 10.72 -18.21 30.67
N PRO A 18 11.14 -17.50 31.74
CA PRO A 18 10.96 -16.06 31.75
C PRO A 18 11.73 -15.58 30.53
N ALA A 19 11.00 -15.16 29.49
CA ALA A 19 11.55 -14.42 28.39
C ALA A 19 12.36 -13.31 29.04
N GLN A 20 13.67 -13.40 28.80
CA GLN A 20 14.76 -12.63 29.41
C GLN A 20 14.24 -11.29 29.89
N ALA A 21 14.41 -10.99 31.19
CA ALA A 21 14.11 -9.67 31.72
C ALA A 21 14.78 -8.64 30.81
N ILE A 22 14.01 -8.07 29.88
CA ILE A 22 14.44 -6.95 29.08
C ILE A 22 14.70 -5.90 30.13
N ASN A 23 15.98 -5.63 30.36
CA ASN A 23 16.43 -4.72 31.40
C ASN A 23 15.51 -3.50 31.35
N ALA A 24 14.91 -3.11 32.48
CA ALA A 24 13.99 -1.96 32.50
C ALA A 24 14.64 -0.73 31.84
N LYS A 25 15.96 -0.60 31.98
CA LYS A 25 16.78 0.40 31.27
C LYS A 25 16.77 0.24 29.75
N TYR A 26 16.83 -0.98 29.23
CA TYR A 26 16.80 -1.24 27.80
C TYR A 26 15.43 -0.91 27.19
N ARG A 27 14.33 -1.21 27.90
CA ARG A 27 12.98 -0.77 27.47
C ARG A 27 12.88 0.75 27.42
N GLU A 28 13.37 1.42 28.45
CA GLU A 28 13.42 2.89 28.50
C GLU A 28 14.26 3.47 27.35
N GLN A 29 15.37 2.81 27.00
CA GLN A 29 16.20 3.19 25.87
C GLN A 29 15.50 3.00 24.52
N LEU A 30 14.76 1.91 24.32
CA LEU A 30 13.95 1.70 23.11
C LEU A 30 12.88 2.79 22.95
N GLU A 31 12.16 3.11 24.02
CA GLU A 31 11.13 4.17 24.02
C GLU A 31 11.73 5.55 23.69
N ARG A 32 12.85 5.90 24.34
CA ARG A 32 13.56 7.17 24.12
C ARG A 32 14.12 7.29 22.70
N SER A 33 14.68 6.20 22.18
CA SER A 33 15.31 6.15 20.86
C SER A 33 14.31 5.94 19.72
N GLY A 34 13.10 5.47 20.02
CA GLY A 34 12.11 5.07 19.03
C GLY A 34 12.46 3.79 18.28
N CYS A 35 13.44 3.02 18.77
CA CYS A 35 13.83 1.74 18.20
C CYS A 35 12.91 0.62 18.69
N THR A 36 12.82 -0.45 17.91
CA THR A 36 12.25 -1.74 18.32
C THR A 36 13.38 -2.71 18.66
N GLU A 37 13.07 -3.77 19.40
CA GLU A 37 14.06 -4.81 19.71
C GLU A 37 14.71 -5.41 18.47
N MET A 38 13.95 -5.48 17.36
CA MET A 38 14.42 -6.03 16.09
C MET A 38 15.34 -5.10 15.31
N ASN A 39 15.24 -3.78 15.50
CA ASN A 39 15.99 -2.81 14.69
C ASN A 39 17.10 -2.07 15.45
N ALA A 40 17.12 -2.16 16.79
CA ALA A 40 18.13 -1.57 17.64
C ALA A 40 19.52 -2.16 17.33
N GLY A 41 20.48 -1.30 16.97
CA GLY A 41 21.83 -1.69 16.59
C GLY A 41 22.01 -2.17 15.14
N VAL A 42 20.91 -2.31 14.38
CA VAL A 42 20.94 -2.73 12.97
C VAL A 42 20.68 -1.53 12.06
N SER A 43 19.49 -0.93 12.19
CA SER A 43 19.05 0.22 11.39
C SER A 43 18.60 1.41 12.24
N CYS A 44 18.50 1.21 13.55
CA CYS A 44 18.14 2.23 14.52
C CYS A 44 19.20 2.28 15.64
N ASP A 45 19.74 3.46 15.93
CA ASP A 45 20.77 3.63 16.95
C ASP A 45 20.12 3.90 18.30
N ILE A 46 20.25 2.94 19.23
CA ILE A 46 19.60 2.98 20.53
C ILE A 46 20.13 4.11 21.45
N ASN A 47 21.33 4.64 21.14
CA ASN A 47 21.90 5.74 21.91
C ASN A 47 21.41 7.12 21.44
N LYS A 48 20.76 7.19 20.27
CA LYS A 48 20.19 8.41 19.71
C LYS A 48 18.76 8.63 20.19
N THR A 49 18.30 9.87 20.11
CA THR A 49 16.88 10.21 20.35
C THR A 49 16.02 9.81 19.15
N LYS A 50 14.72 9.60 19.39
CA LYS A 50 13.73 9.36 18.31
C LYS A 50 13.84 10.36 17.16
N ALA A 51 14.02 11.65 17.44
CA ALA A 51 14.16 12.68 16.41
C ALA A 51 15.45 12.53 15.58
N GLN A 52 16.55 12.10 16.20
CA GLN A 52 17.80 11.86 15.48
C GLN A 52 17.71 10.61 14.60
N ASN A 53 17.12 9.52 15.11
CA ASN A 53 16.87 8.31 14.32
C ASN A 53 15.89 8.58 13.15
N ALA A 54 14.88 9.43 13.36
CA ALA A 54 13.97 9.84 12.29
C ALA A 54 14.64 10.64 11.16
N LYS A 55 15.75 11.34 11.43
CA LYS A 55 16.54 12.02 10.39
C LYS A 55 17.36 11.05 9.53
N GLN A 56 17.70 9.88 10.09
CA GLN A 56 18.48 8.84 9.42
C GLN A 56 17.60 7.78 8.75
N ALA A 57 16.34 7.65 9.18
CA ALA A 57 15.36 6.86 8.48
C ALA A 57 15.29 7.37 7.02
N PRO A 58 15.43 6.48 6.01
CA PRO A 58 15.22 6.88 4.64
C PRO A 58 13.84 7.49 4.57
N LYS A 59 13.76 8.79 4.26
CA LYS A 59 12.49 9.45 3.96
C LYS A 59 11.83 8.55 2.93
N ALA A 60 10.68 7.96 3.27
CA ALA A 60 9.89 7.18 2.32
C ALA A 60 9.91 7.97 1.02
N ALA A 61 10.58 7.43 -0.01
CA ALA A 61 10.89 8.21 -1.19
C ALA A 61 9.57 8.75 -1.70
N ALA A 62 9.36 10.06 -1.54
CA ALA A 62 8.16 10.68 -2.04
C ALA A 62 8.17 10.35 -3.54
N LYS A 63 7.09 9.71 -4.02
CA LYS A 63 6.96 9.43 -5.45
C LYS A 63 7.34 10.73 -6.19
N PRO A 64 8.27 10.70 -7.16
CA PRO A 64 8.71 11.90 -7.85
C PRO A 64 7.48 12.70 -8.27
N LYS A 65 7.42 13.98 -7.87
CA LYS A 65 6.31 14.85 -8.27
C LYS A 65 6.46 15.07 -9.77
N LEU A 66 5.59 14.46 -10.57
CA LEU A 66 5.56 14.67 -12.02
C LEU A 66 5.35 16.15 -12.30
N THR A 67 6.08 16.68 -13.28
CA THR A 67 5.76 18.01 -13.84
C THR A 67 4.40 17.94 -14.53
N ALA A 68 3.75 19.10 -14.74
CA ALA A 68 2.44 19.16 -15.39
C ALA A 68 2.45 18.52 -16.79
N SER A 69 3.53 18.68 -17.56
CA SER A 69 3.67 18.08 -18.89
C SER A 69 3.83 16.55 -18.82
N GLN A 70 4.62 16.04 -17.87
CA GLN A 70 4.75 14.60 -17.67
C GLN A 70 3.44 13.96 -17.22
N GLN A 71 2.71 14.63 -16.33
CA GLN A 71 1.39 14.18 -15.89
C GLN A 71 0.39 14.14 -17.06
N TYR A 72 0.37 15.18 -17.91
CA TYR A 72 -0.48 15.20 -19.08
C TYR A 72 -0.11 14.10 -20.09
N GLY A 73 1.19 13.87 -20.32
CA GLY A 73 1.66 12.77 -21.18
C GLY A 73 1.21 11.39 -20.68
N GLN A 74 1.20 11.17 -19.36
CA GLN A 74 0.67 9.94 -18.78
C GLN A 74 -0.85 9.80 -19.03
N ILE A 75 -1.62 10.87 -18.86
CA ILE A 75 -3.07 10.87 -19.09
C ILE A 75 -3.39 10.53 -20.55
N VAL A 76 -2.65 11.12 -21.50
CA VAL A 76 -2.79 10.82 -22.93
C VAL A 76 -2.43 9.36 -23.23
N GLY A 77 -1.30 8.87 -22.71
CA GLY A 77 -0.89 7.48 -22.93
C GLY A 77 -1.89 6.46 -22.36
N GLU A 78 -2.51 6.77 -21.22
CA GLU A 78 -3.58 5.93 -20.66
C GLU A 78 -4.84 5.93 -21.54
N ALA A 79 -5.22 7.06 -22.12
CA ALA A 79 -6.34 7.15 -23.07
C ALA A 79 -6.05 6.42 -24.40
N GLU A 80 -4.81 6.50 -24.89
CA GLU A 80 -4.40 5.76 -26.10
C GLU A 80 -4.36 4.24 -25.86
N THR A 81 -3.93 3.82 -24.66
CA THR A 81 -3.82 2.40 -24.30
C THR A 81 -5.16 1.68 -24.39
N ILE A 82 -6.26 2.35 -24.03
CA ILE A 82 -7.59 1.72 -24.03
C ILE A 82 -8.20 1.58 -25.42
N LEU A 83 -7.63 2.20 -26.46
CA LEU A 83 -8.15 2.09 -27.83
C LEU A 83 -8.08 0.63 -28.32
N GLY A 84 -9.21 0.09 -28.76
CA GLY A 84 -9.32 -1.29 -29.20
C GLY A 84 -9.50 -2.32 -28.08
N MET A 85 -9.44 -1.92 -26.81
CA MET A 85 -9.80 -2.81 -25.70
C MET A 85 -11.31 -3.06 -25.67
N LYS A 86 -11.72 -4.23 -25.16
CA LYS A 86 -13.11 -4.46 -24.79
C LYS A 86 -13.50 -3.52 -23.65
N GLY A 87 -14.73 -3.02 -23.64
CA GLY A 87 -15.21 -2.05 -22.65
C GLY A 87 -14.86 -2.45 -21.22
N ILE A 88 -15.23 -3.67 -20.80
CA ILE A 88 -14.91 -4.21 -19.46
C ILE A 88 -13.41 -4.11 -19.12
N ALA A 89 -12.53 -4.49 -20.04
CA ALA A 89 -11.08 -4.44 -19.80
C ALA A 89 -10.56 -3.00 -19.75
N ALA A 90 -11.15 -2.10 -20.55
CA ALA A 90 -10.83 -0.67 -20.51
C ALA A 90 -11.26 -0.05 -19.17
N GLU A 91 -12.45 -0.39 -18.67
CA GLU A 91 -12.95 0.08 -17.37
C GLU A 91 -12.03 -0.38 -16.22
N GLU A 92 -11.65 -1.66 -16.20
CA GLU A 92 -10.70 -2.21 -15.22
C GLU A 92 -9.37 -1.46 -15.24
N PHE A 93 -8.82 -1.24 -16.44
CA PHE A 93 -7.58 -0.48 -16.61
C PHE A 93 -7.73 0.95 -16.09
N LEU A 94 -8.81 1.65 -16.43
CA LEU A 94 -9.06 3.02 -16.00
C LEU A 94 -9.16 3.11 -14.46
N VAL A 95 -9.89 2.20 -13.83
CA VAL A 95 -9.98 2.12 -12.35
C VAL A 95 -8.61 1.87 -11.73
N GLU A 96 -7.82 0.94 -12.27
CA GLU A 96 -6.46 0.64 -11.80
C GLU A 96 -5.54 1.87 -11.90
N LYS A 97 -5.65 2.65 -12.99
CA LYS A 97 -4.90 3.89 -13.18
C LYS A 97 -5.45 5.07 -12.37
N GLY A 98 -6.50 4.87 -11.59
CA GLY A 98 -7.07 5.87 -10.69
C GLY A 98 -8.01 6.86 -11.37
N TRP A 99 -8.52 6.54 -12.56
CA TRP A 99 -9.67 7.24 -13.13
C TRP A 99 -10.94 6.86 -12.38
N ARG A 100 -11.90 7.80 -12.35
CA ARG A 100 -13.21 7.55 -11.75
C ARG A 100 -14.30 7.81 -12.75
N GLN A 101 -15.18 6.84 -12.93
CA GLN A 101 -16.39 7.02 -13.72
C GLN A 101 -17.31 8.07 -13.06
N GLN A 102 -17.84 8.95 -13.88
CA GLN A 102 -18.77 10.00 -13.51
C GLN A 102 -20.21 9.54 -13.83
N SER A 103 -21.21 10.22 -13.28
CA SER A 103 -22.62 9.87 -13.49
C SER A 103 -23.07 10.00 -14.96
N ASN A 104 -22.37 10.81 -15.76
CA ASN A 104 -22.63 11.00 -17.18
C ASN A 104 -21.90 9.96 -18.07
N GLY A 105 -21.18 9.00 -17.48
CA GLY A 105 -20.41 7.98 -18.19
C GLY A 105 -18.99 8.38 -18.59
N ASP A 106 -18.62 9.66 -18.47
CA ASP A 106 -17.24 10.10 -18.68
C ASP A 106 -16.35 9.69 -17.49
N TRP A 107 -15.03 9.72 -17.67
CA TRP A 107 -14.04 9.35 -16.66
C TRP A 107 -13.25 10.56 -16.21
N LYS A 108 -12.90 10.67 -14.92
CA LYS A 108 -12.16 11.83 -14.39
C LYS A 108 -10.89 11.44 -13.67
N LYS A 109 -9.78 12.15 -13.94
CA LYS A 109 -8.49 12.02 -13.26
C LYS A 109 -7.72 13.33 -13.31
N ALA A 110 -7.20 13.76 -12.16
CA ALA A 110 -6.31 14.91 -12.03
C ALA A 110 -6.80 16.20 -12.74
N GLY A 111 -8.12 16.45 -12.74
CA GLY A 111 -8.74 17.62 -13.37
C GLY A 111 -9.06 17.45 -14.86
N HIS A 112 -8.74 16.31 -15.47
CA HIS A 112 -9.08 15.97 -16.85
C HIS A 112 -10.28 15.03 -16.89
N GLU A 113 -11.11 15.21 -17.92
CA GLU A 113 -12.20 14.29 -18.25
C GLU A 113 -11.84 13.47 -19.49
N LEU A 114 -12.29 12.23 -19.55
CA LEU A 114 -12.04 11.29 -20.63
C LEU A 114 -13.39 10.74 -21.08
N ARG A 115 -13.73 11.01 -22.33
CA ARG A 115 -14.91 10.48 -22.99
C ARG A 115 -14.51 9.29 -23.84
N ILE A 116 -15.17 8.17 -23.62
CA ILE A 116 -14.98 6.96 -24.42
C ILE A 116 -16.18 6.73 -25.33
N ILE A 117 -15.93 6.26 -26.55
CA ILE A 117 -16.97 5.79 -27.47
C ILE A 117 -16.71 4.33 -27.74
N GLU A 118 -17.70 3.51 -27.41
CA GLU A 118 -17.68 2.08 -27.68
C GLU A 118 -18.53 1.72 -28.89
N ASP A 119 -18.00 0.84 -29.74
CA ASP A 119 -18.74 0.18 -30.81
C ASP A 119 -18.59 -1.32 -30.64
N LYS A 120 -19.73 -2.03 -30.56
CA LYS A 120 -19.78 -3.49 -30.33
C LYS A 120 -18.98 -3.94 -29.11
N GLY A 121 -19.00 -3.14 -28.04
CA GLY A 121 -18.30 -3.41 -26.79
C GLY A 121 -16.78 -3.25 -26.87
N VAL A 122 -16.28 -2.53 -27.87
CA VAL A 122 -14.86 -2.22 -28.05
C VAL A 122 -14.69 -0.70 -28.12
N VAL A 123 -13.70 -0.17 -27.40
CA VAL A 123 -13.37 1.25 -27.42
C VAL A 123 -12.85 1.65 -28.80
N ARG A 124 -13.52 2.57 -29.47
CA ARG A 124 -13.14 3.14 -30.78
C ARG A 124 -12.58 4.55 -30.67
N ASN A 125 -12.96 5.27 -29.62
CA ASN A 125 -12.47 6.61 -29.38
C ASN A 125 -12.26 6.81 -27.88
N ALA A 126 -11.21 7.54 -27.53
CA ALA A 126 -10.87 7.93 -26.18
C ALA A 126 -10.36 9.38 -26.24
N GLN A 127 -11.22 10.34 -25.90
CA GLN A 127 -10.94 11.76 -26.03
C GLN A 127 -10.81 12.42 -24.66
N ILE A 128 -9.69 13.11 -24.42
CA ILE A 128 -9.52 13.95 -23.24
C ILE A 128 -10.25 15.27 -23.46
N VAL A 129 -11.21 15.56 -22.59
CA VAL A 129 -12.00 16.78 -22.51
C VAL A 129 -11.43 17.65 -21.39
N LYS A 130 -11.36 18.96 -21.63
CA LYS A 130 -10.86 19.96 -20.69
C LYS A 130 -12.00 20.63 -19.93
#